data_AF-A0AA40P6M9-F1
#
_entry.id   AF-A0AA40P6M9-F1
#
_cell.length_a   1.000
_cell.length_b   1.000
_cell.length_c   1.000
_cell.angle_alpha   90.00
_cell.angle_beta   90.00
_cell.angle_gamma   90.00
#
_symmetry.space_group_name_H-M   'P 1'
#
loop_
_entity.id
_entity.type
_entity.pdbx_description
1 polymer ?
#
loop_
_entity_poly.entity_id
_entity_poly.type
_entity_poly.pdbx_seq_one_letter_code
_entity_poly.pdbx_strand_id
1 'polypeptide(L)' 'MQGVLVGSRTQQQDMIRAIDANGMRPVMDRSFPMTDIVEAFRYQETNQHFGKICLDI' A
#
# COMPACT_ATOMS: atom_id res chain seq x y z
N MET A 1 -19.70 15.06 1.49
CA MET A 1 -18.38 14.42 1.27
C MET A 1 -18.27 14.08 -0.20
N GLN A 2 -17.32 14.65 -0.92
CA GLN A 2 -17.02 14.24 -2.30
C GLN A 2 -16.12 13.00 -2.21
N GLY A 3 -16.57 11.87 -2.74
CA GLY A 3 -15.76 10.65 -2.75
C GLY A 3 -14.50 10.88 -3.59
N VAL A 4 -13.33 10.53 -3.04
CA VAL A 4 -12.08 10.55 -3.80
C VAL A 4 -11.93 9.17 -4.44
N LEU A 5 -12.10 9.11 -5.76
CA LEU A 5 -11.78 7.92 -6.55
C LEU A 5 -10.28 7.87 -6.84
N VAL A 6 -9.79 6.71 -7.28
CA VAL A 6 -8.43 6.61 -7.83
C VAL A 6 -8.29 7.50 -9.08
N GLY A 7 -7.10 8.09 -9.26
CA GLY A 7 -6.78 8.94 -10.41
C GLY A 7 -6.56 8.15 -11.71
N SER A 8 -6.46 8.88 -12.83
CA SER A 8 -6.09 8.32 -14.13
C SER A 8 -4.67 7.76 -14.14
N ARG A 9 -4.33 6.95 -15.16
CA ARG A 9 -2.97 6.45 -15.37
C ARG A 9 -1.92 7.56 -15.40
N THR A 10 -2.22 8.68 -16.07
CA THR A 10 -1.32 9.83 -16.12
C THR A 10 -1.08 10.40 -14.72
N GLN A 11 -2.16 10.59 -13.94
CA GLN A 11 -2.06 11.08 -12.56
C GLN A 11 -1.24 10.12 -11.68
N GLN A 12 -1.39 8.81 -11.86
CA GLN A 12 -0.57 7.82 -11.14
C GLN A 12 0.91 7.94 -11.51
N GLN A 13 1.26 8.11 -12.79
CA GLN A 13 2.64 8.27 -13.22
C GLN A 13 3.26 9.58 -12.70
N ASP A 14 2.49 10.66 -12.69
CA ASP A 14 2.89 11.94 -12.08
C ASP A 14 3.17 11.78 -10.58
N MET A 15 2.29 11.06 -9.86
CA MET A 15 2.47 10.75 -8.45
C MET A 15 3.75 9.93 -8.20
N ILE A 16 4.03 8.90 -9.00
CA ILE A 16 5.26 8.09 -8.86
C ILE A 16 6.50 8.96 -9.09
N ARG A 17 6.52 9.80 -10.14
CA ARG A 17 7.66 10.71 -10.39
C ARG A 17 7.90 11.65 -9.21
N ALA A 18 6.84 12.17 -8.60
CA ALA A 18 6.96 13.01 -7.41
C ALA A 18 7.48 12.23 -6.20
N ILE A 19 7.02 10.99 -5.99
CA ILE A 19 7.54 10.10 -4.94
C ILE A 19 9.04 9.88 -5.07
N ASP A 20 9.50 9.53 -6.28
CA ASP A 20 10.90 9.23 -6.55
C ASP A 20 11.79 10.47 -6.38
N ALA A 21 11.37 11.61 -6.93
CA ALA A 21 12.12 12.87 -6.87
C ALA A 21 12.31 13.39 -5.44
N ASN A 22 11.39 13.06 -4.53
CA ASN A 22 11.43 13.50 -3.14
C ASN A 22 11.93 12.41 -2.18
N GLY A 23 12.35 11.25 -2.68
CA GLY A 23 12.80 10.13 -1.84
C GLY A 23 11.71 9.60 -0.90
N MET A 24 10.43 9.83 -1.21
CA MET A 24 9.33 9.35 -0.38
C MET A 24 9.31 7.82 -0.39
N ARG A 25 9.03 7.22 0.77
CA ARG A 25 8.90 5.77 0.93
C ARG A 25 7.62 5.47 1.71
N PRO A 26 6.81 4.49 1.26
CA PRO A 26 5.67 4.05 2.05
C PRO A 26 6.16 3.46 3.38
N VAL A 27 5.40 3.71 4.45
CA VAL A 27 5.61 3.00 5.71
C VAL A 27 5.06 1.60 5.55
N MET A 28 5.95 0.63 5.70
CA MET A 28 5.66 -0.79 5.61
C MET A 28 5.55 -1.33 7.03
N ASP A 29 4.43 -2.01 7.30
CA ASP A 29 4.18 -2.58 8.61
C ASP A 29 4.69 -4.03 8.69
N ARG A 30 4.26 -4.86 7.73
CA ARG A 30 4.59 -6.29 7.70
C ARG A 30 4.51 -6.84 6.28
N SER A 31 5.40 -7.78 5.95
CA SER A 31 5.29 -8.61 4.75
C SER A 31 4.94 -10.05 5.13
N PHE A 32 4.14 -10.70 4.30
CA PHE A 32 3.81 -12.12 4.37
C PHE A 32 4.18 -12.77 3.04
N PRO A 33 4.63 -14.04 3.01
CA PRO A 33 4.73 -14.76 1.75
C PRO A 33 3.34 -14.91 1.13
N MET A 34 3.24 -14.95 -0.21
CA MET A 34 1.95 -15.11 -0.91
C MET A 34 1.15 -16.34 -0.44
N THR A 35 1.83 -17.41 0.01
CA THR A 35 1.19 -18.62 0.57
C THR A 35 0.39 -18.35 1.83
N ASP A 36 0.69 -17.26 2.55
CA ASP A 36 0.12 -16.91 3.85
C ASP A 36 -0.84 -15.71 3.71
N ILE A 37 -1.47 -15.56 2.54
CA ILE A 37 -2.40 -14.44 2.27
C ILE A 37 -3.60 -14.42 3.24
N VAL A 38 -4.04 -15.58 3.72
CA VAL A 38 -5.14 -15.66 4.70
C VAL A 38 -4.71 -15.03 6.03
N GLU A 39 -3.50 -15.31 6.49
CA GLU A 39 -2.89 -14.73 7.69
C GLU A 39 -2.68 -13.23 7.53
N ALA A 40 -2.27 -12.75 6.35
CA ALA A 40 -2.15 -11.33 6.04
C ALA A 40 -3.50 -10.60 6.21
N PHE A 41 -4.60 -11.18 5.70
CA PHE A 41 -5.95 -10.64 5.89
C PHE A 41 -6.41 -10.69 7.35
N ARG A 42 -6.20 -11.80 8.06
CA ARG A 42 -6.51 -11.90 9.49
C ARG A 42 -5.79 -10.81 10.29
N TYR A 43 -4.53 -10.54 9.97
CA TYR A 43 -3.77 -9.45 10.59
C TYR A 43 -4.37 -8.07 10.26
N GLN A 44 -4.73 -7.83 8.99
CA GLN A 44 -5.39 -6.59 8.57
C GLN A 44 -6.70 -6.34 9.33
N GLU A 45 -7.54 -7.37 9.50
CA GLU A 45 -8.83 -7.30 10.21
C GLU A 45 -8.71 -6.83 11.66
N THR A 46 -7.57 -7.09 12.31
CA THR A 46 -7.33 -6.61 13.69
C THR A 46 -7.18 -5.09 13.80
N ASN A 47 -6.95 -4.39 12.69
CA ASN A 47 -6.58 -2.97 12.64
C ASN A 47 -5.34 -2.59 13.47
N GLN A 48 -4.47 -3.54 13.79
CA GLN A 48 -3.22 -3.29 14.53
C GLN A 48 -2.05 -2.81 13.65
N HIS A 49 -2.21 -2.83 12.33
CA HIS A 49 -1.16 -2.47 11.37
C HIS A 49 -0.99 -0.94 11.29
N PHE A 50 0.25 -0.49 11.24
CA PHE A 50 0.60 0.91 10.96
C PHE A 50 1.29 1.04 9.61
N GLY A 51 0.52 1.40 8.58
CA GLY A 51 1.03 1.54 7.22
C GLY A 51 0.53 0.42 6.31
N LYS A 52 1.39 -0.09 5.43
CA LYS A 52 1.02 -1.08 4.41
C LYS A 52 1.42 -2.49 4.82
N ILE A 53 0.51 -3.43 4.60
CA ILE A 53 0.79 -4.88 4.62
C ILE A 53 1.16 -5.30 3.20
N CYS A 54 2.25 -6.04 3.03
CA CYS A 54 2.70 -6.53 1.73
C CYS A 54 2.68 -8.05 1.62
N LEU A 55 2.63 -8.51 0.37
CA LEU A 55 2.80 -9.91 0.01
C LEU A 55 4.08 -10.06 -0.82
N ASP A 56 4.91 -11.02 -0.45
CA ASP A 56 6.12 -11.39 -1.16
C ASP A 56 5.78 -12.48 -2.20
N ILE A 57 6.17 -12.26 -3.46
CA ILE A 57 5.81 -13.08 -4.65
C ILE A 57 7.07 -13.69 -5.26
#